data_AF-A0A815KY30-F1
#
_entry.id   AF-A0A815KY30-F1
#
_cell.length_a   1.000
_cell.length_b   1.000
_cell.length_c   1.000
_cell.angle_alpha   90.00
_cell.angle_beta   90.00
_cell.angle_gamma   90.00
#
_symmetry.space_group_name_H-M   'P 1'
#
loop_
_entity.id
_entity.type
_entity.pdbx_description
1 polymer ?
#
loop_
_entity_poly.entity_id
_entity_poly.type
_entity_poly.pdbx_seq_one_letter_code
_entity_poly.pdbx_strand_id
1 'polypeptide(L)'
;MVEHIDGNRLQSDLRYRFDYLSKFLNFNSDDIAMLNTFAPIVFPLIPVLSDAVYRKLFSFDITKQYFLIRNDGFQGFMPKKDCGLTVDSAQMTFRKDMLSVYLKRVLTQTDWNDTFLQFLSQVGKMH
;
A
#
# COMPACT_ATOMS: atom_id res chain seq x y z
N MET A 1 8.65 -12.89 -30.05
CA MET A 1 10.01 -12.32 -29.94
C MET A 1 10.25 -11.97 -28.48
N VAL A 2 11.48 -12.11 -27.98
CA VAL A 2 11.83 -11.72 -26.61
C VAL A 2 12.03 -10.21 -26.58
N GLU A 3 11.34 -9.50 -25.68
CA GLU A 3 11.57 -8.07 -25.42
C GLU A 3 12.82 -7.92 -24.55
N HIS A 4 13.74 -7.02 -24.92
CA HIS A 4 14.89 -6.69 -24.10
C HIS A 4 14.51 -5.67 -23.02
N ILE A 5 14.89 -5.95 -21.77
CA ILE A 5 14.68 -5.06 -20.63
C ILE A 5 16.03 -4.61 -20.07
N ASP A 6 16.21 -3.31 -19.90
CA ASP A 6 17.41 -2.71 -19.34
C ASP A 6 17.35 -2.75 -17.80
N GLY A 7 18.19 -3.59 -17.19
CA GLY A 7 18.25 -3.76 -15.75
C GLY A 7 18.66 -2.50 -14.96
N ASN A 8 19.46 -1.61 -15.56
CA ASN A 8 19.85 -0.36 -14.89
C ASN A 8 18.67 0.61 -14.84
N ARG A 9 17.93 0.73 -15.95
CA ARG A 9 16.73 1.57 -16.01
C ARG A 9 15.63 1.06 -15.11
N LEU A 10 15.51 -0.26 -14.90
CA LEU A 10 14.60 -0.77 -13.88
C LEU A 10 14.90 -0.16 -12.50
N GLN A 11 16.16 0.06 -12.14
CA GLN A 11 16.53 0.62 -10.83
C GLN A 11 16.43 2.14 -10.76
N SER A 12 16.73 2.86 -11.84
CA SER A 12 16.85 4.33 -11.84
C SER A 12 15.68 5.09 -12.44
N ASP A 13 14.86 4.47 -13.30
CA ASP A 13 13.78 5.09 -14.05
C ASP A 13 12.43 4.50 -13.60
N LEU A 14 11.69 5.28 -12.82
CA LEU A 14 10.40 4.87 -12.23
C LEU A 14 9.34 4.59 -13.31
N ARG A 15 9.29 5.41 -14.35
CA ARG A 15 8.34 5.24 -15.45
C ARG A 15 8.66 3.96 -16.23
N TYR A 16 9.93 3.76 -16.56
CA TYR A 16 10.37 2.54 -17.24
C TYR A 16 10.06 1.27 -16.44
N ARG A 17 10.32 1.28 -15.13
CA ARG A 17 9.97 0.16 -14.23
C ARG A 17 8.47 -0.12 -14.23
N PHE A 18 7.66 0.93 -14.12
CA PHE A 18 6.20 0.81 -14.13
C PHE A 18 5.68 0.26 -15.46
N ASP A 19 6.18 0.78 -16.59
CA ASP A 19 5.73 0.36 -17.93
C ASP A 19 6.09 -1.11 -18.18
N TYR A 20 7.30 -1.54 -17.80
CA TYR A 20 7.69 -2.95 -17.86
C TYR A 20 6.78 -3.83 -16.98
N LEU A 21 6.58 -3.46 -15.70
CA LEU A 21 5.79 -4.26 -14.78
C LEU A 21 4.31 -4.34 -15.21
N SER A 22 3.77 -3.24 -15.75
CA SER A 22 2.40 -3.19 -16.26
C SER A 22 2.23 -4.12 -17.45
N LYS A 23 3.16 -4.09 -18.42
CA LYS A 23 3.19 -5.06 -19.53
C LYS A 23 3.30 -6.49 -19.02
N PHE A 24 4.21 -6.76 -18.08
CA PHE A 24 4.44 -8.10 -17.54
C PHE A 24 3.21 -8.68 -16.83
N LEU A 25 2.46 -7.85 -16.09
CA LEU A 25 1.24 -8.24 -15.39
C LEU A 25 -0.03 -8.17 -16.26
N ASN A 26 0.09 -7.73 -17.52
CA ASN A 26 -1.03 -7.34 -18.39
C ASN A 26 -1.94 -6.25 -17.79
N PHE A 27 -1.41 -5.42 -16.89
CA PHE A 27 -2.12 -4.29 -16.31
C PHE A 27 -2.18 -3.14 -17.32
N ASN A 28 -3.38 -2.71 -17.66
CA ASN A 28 -3.62 -1.72 -18.71
C ASN A 28 -4.72 -0.71 -18.31
N SER A 29 -5.11 0.16 -19.24
CA SER A 29 -6.11 1.21 -18.99
C SER A 29 -7.47 0.67 -18.58
N ASP A 30 -7.84 -0.52 -19.04
CA ASP A 30 -9.12 -1.13 -18.71
C ASP A 30 -9.14 -1.56 -17.23
N ASP A 31 -8.01 -2.06 -16.70
CA ASP A 31 -7.88 -2.37 -15.27
C ASP A 31 -8.03 -1.12 -14.41
N ILE A 32 -7.42 0.00 -14.84
CA ILE A 32 -7.57 1.30 -14.17
C ILE A 32 -9.05 1.72 -14.20
N ALA A 33 -9.73 1.63 -15.34
CA ALA A 33 -11.14 1.95 -15.45
C ALA A 33 -12.02 1.04 -14.55
N MET A 34 -11.67 -0.25 -14.45
CA MET A 34 -12.36 -1.19 -13.57
C MET A 34 -12.15 -0.85 -12.09
N LEU A 35 -10.94 -0.48 -11.66
CA LEU A 35 -10.69 -0.01 -10.28
C LEU A 35 -11.58 1.18 -9.92
N ASN A 36 -11.68 2.15 -10.82
CA ASN A 36 -12.53 3.33 -10.65
C ASN A 36 -14.02 2.97 -10.63
N THR A 37 -14.45 2.00 -11.44
CA THR A 37 -15.82 1.49 -11.44
C THR A 37 -16.17 0.78 -10.13
N PHE A 38 -15.22 0.03 -9.57
CA PHE A 38 -15.41 -0.66 -8.29
C PHE A 38 -15.26 0.24 -7.07
N ALA A 39 -14.58 1.37 -7.17
CA ALA A 39 -14.35 2.32 -6.08
C ALA A 39 -15.60 2.57 -5.21
N PRO A 40 -16.77 2.99 -5.74
CA PRO A 40 -17.96 3.24 -4.92
C PRO A 40 -18.50 1.99 -4.20
N ILE A 41 -18.28 0.80 -4.75
CA ILE A 41 -18.70 -0.48 -4.15
C ILE A 41 -17.75 -0.87 -3.02
N VAL A 42 -16.44 -0.66 -3.20
CA VAL A 42 -15.40 -1.04 -2.24
C VAL A 42 -15.30 -0.05 -1.08
N PHE A 43 -15.61 1.24 -1.31
CA PHE A 43 -15.46 2.30 -0.33
C PHE A 43 -16.10 2.04 1.04
N PRO A 44 -17.37 1.58 1.13
CA PRO A 44 -17.99 1.24 2.40
C PRO A 44 -17.31 0.06 3.11
N LEU A 45 -16.60 -0.80 2.37
CA LEU A 45 -15.94 -2.01 2.87
C LEU A 45 -14.51 -1.75 3.37
N ILE A 46 -13.88 -0.64 2.98
CA ILE A 46 -12.49 -0.32 3.31
C ILE A 46 -12.19 -0.44 4.83
N PRO A 47 -13.02 0.06 5.76
CA PRO A 47 -12.74 -0.09 7.19
C PRO A 47 -12.63 -1.56 7.63
N VAL A 48 -13.52 -2.41 7.13
CA VAL A 48 -13.55 -3.85 7.46
C VAL A 48 -12.37 -4.57 6.80
N LEU A 49 -12.03 -4.23 5.55
CA LEU A 49 -10.87 -4.78 4.85
C LEU A 49 -9.56 -4.44 5.58
N SER A 50 -9.37 -3.17 5.95
CA SER A 50 -8.20 -2.72 6.70
C SER A 50 -8.09 -3.46 8.04
N ASP A 51 -9.17 -3.58 8.79
CA ASP A 51 -9.18 -4.32 10.06
C ASP A 51 -8.80 -5.81 9.87
N ALA A 52 -9.38 -6.47 8.86
CA ALA A 52 -9.08 -7.86 8.54
C ALA A 52 -7.60 -8.08 8.20
N VAL A 53 -7.00 -7.19 7.41
CA VAL A 53 -5.57 -7.23 7.07
C VAL A 53 -4.72 -7.16 8.35
N TYR A 54 -4.95 -6.18 9.22
CA TYR A 54 -4.16 -6.05 10.44
C TYR A 54 -4.39 -7.18 11.44
N ARG A 55 -5.61 -7.71 11.57
CA ARG A 55 -5.85 -8.92 12.38
C ARG A 55 -5.06 -10.11 11.85
N LYS A 56 -4.98 -10.28 10.52
CA LYS A 56 -4.18 -11.36 9.93
C LYS A 56 -2.68 -11.16 10.19
N LEU A 57 -2.17 -9.94 10.06
CA LEU A 57 -0.78 -9.62 10.40
C LEU A 57 -0.48 -9.76 11.91
N PHE A 58 -1.48 -9.62 12.78
CA PHE A 58 -1.33 -9.88 14.21
C PHE A 58 -1.46 -11.36 14.59
N SER A 59 -1.90 -12.23 13.66
CA SER A 59 -2.01 -13.67 13.92
C SER A 59 -0.68 -14.41 13.91
N PHE A 60 0.42 -13.74 13.53
CA PHE A 60 1.78 -14.27 13.59
C PHE A 60 2.70 -13.27 14.30
N ASP A 61 3.53 -13.78 15.20
CA ASP A 61 4.50 -13.00 15.97
C ASP A 61 5.50 -12.26 15.06
N ILE A 62 6.01 -12.94 14.04
CA ILE A 62 7.00 -12.40 13.09
C ILE A 62 6.49 -11.17 12.32
N THR A 63 5.19 -11.09 12.06
CA THR A 63 4.57 -9.92 11.43
C THR A 63 4.13 -8.88 12.46
N LYS A 64 3.69 -9.32 13.64
CA LYS A 64 3.28 -8.42 14.74
C LYS A 64 4.43 -7.53 15.23
N GLN A 65 5.64 -8.08 15.36
CA GLN A 65 6.80 -7.35 15.89
C GLN A 65 7.17 -6.08 15.11
N TYR A 66 6.87 -6.02 13.80
CA TYR A 66 7.14 -4.83 12.98
C TYR A 66 6.34 -3.59 13.45
N PHE A 67 5.21 -3.81 14.13
CA PHE A 67 4.37 -2.74 14.63
C PHE A 67 4.82 -2.19 15.99
N LEU A 68 5.88 -2.75 16.59
CA LEU A 68 6.57 -2.14 17.73
C LEU A 68 7.43 -0.95 17.31
N ILE A 69 7.78 -0.86 16.03
CA ILE A 69 8.47 0.29 15.44
C ILE A 69 7.43 1.40 15.25
N ARG A 70 7.71 2.57 15.83
CA ARG A 70 6.87 3.76 15.68
C ARG A 70 6.73 4.10 14.19
N ASN A 71 5.49 4.14 13.71
CA ASN A 71 5.18 4.59 12.36
C ASN A 71 5.61 6.05 12.16
N ASP A 72 6.13 6.37 10.98
CA ASP A 72 6.42 7.75 10.61
C ASP A 72 5.15 8.61 10.71
N GLY A 73 5.31 9.85 11.19
CA GLY A 73 4.21 10.77 11.50
C GLY A 73 3.36 10.44 12.75
N PHE A 74 3.51 9.27 13.38
CA PHE A 74 2.72 8.93 14.59
C PHE A 74 3.37 9.48 15.87
N GLN A 75 2.66 10.38 16.56
CA GLN A 75 3.13 11.04 17.79
C GLN A 75 2.51 10.46 19.08
N GLY A 76 1.66 9.44 18.98
CA GLY A 76 0.97 8.86 20.14
C GLY A 76 1.83 7.94 21.02
N PHE A 77 1.20 7.40 22.06
CA PHE A 77 1.85 6.44 22.97
C PHE A 77 2.24 5.14 22.25
N MET A 78 3.39 4.59 22.62
CA MET A 78 3.93 3.34 22.11
C MET A 78 4.29 2.40 23.27
N PRO A 79 3.76 1.17 23.29
CA PRO A 79 4.22 0.16 24.23
C PRO A 79 5.72 -0.12 24.03
N LYS A 80 6.50 -0.16 25.11
CA LYS A 80 7.95 -0.48 25.05
C LYS A 80 8.23 -1.97 24.82
N LYS A 81 7.22 -2.84 24.95
CA LYS A 81 7.31 -4.31 24.85
C LYS A 81 6.06 -4.87 24.18
N ASP A 82 6.20 -6.04 23.56
CA ASP A 82 5.16 -6.74 22.79
C ASP A 82 3.88 -7.04 23.59
N CYS A 83 3.99 -7.23 24.90
CA CYS A 83 2.86 -7.60 25.77
C CYS A 83 1.72 -6.57 25.80
N GLY A 84 1.96 -5.32 25.36
CA GLY A 84 0.95 -4.25 25.36
C GLY A 84 0.41 -3.87 23.98
N LEU A 85 0.99 -4.38 22.89
CA LEU A 85 0.55 -4.01 21.55
C LEU A 85 -0.61 -4.90 21.09
N THR A 86 -1.75 -4.25 20.84
CA THR A 86 -2.98 -4.87 20.34
C THR A 86 -3.37 -4.24 19.00
N VAL A 87 -4.27 -4.91 18.26
CA VAL A 87 -4.80 -4.40 16.99
C VAL A 87 -5.61 -3.10 17.15
N ASP A 88 -6.01 -2.77 18.37
CA ASP A 88 -6.79 -1.59 18.76
C ASP A 88 -5.91 -0.49 19.39
N SER A 89 -4.59 -0.69 19.44
CA SER A 89 -3.65 0.32 19.92
C SER A 89 -3.67 1.55 19.01
N ALA A 90 -3.44 2.74 19.57
CA ALA A 90 -3.56 4.01 18.84
C ALA A 90 -2.73 4.07 17.54
N GLN A 91 -1.52 3.50 17.53
CA GLN A 91 -0.71 3.40 16.32
C GLN A 91 -1.37 2.51 15.25
N MET A 92 -2.06 1.45 15.67
CA MET A 92 -2.73 0.54 14.74
C MET A 92 -3.95 1.20 14.10
N THR A 93 -4.70 2.00 14.85
CA THR A 93 -5.74 2.87 14.29
C THR A 93 -5.15 3.81 13.25
N PHE A 94 -4.06 4.50 13.58
CA PHE A 94 -3.37 5.39 12.63
C PHE A 94 -2.92 4.66 11.35
N ARG A 95 -2.35 3.47 11.49
CA ARG A 95 -1.91 2.63 10.36
C ARG A 95 -3.10 2.16 9.50
N LYS A 96 -4.23 1.76 10.11
CA LYS A 96 -5.49 1.44 9.42
C LYS A 96 -6.04 2.64 8.63
N ASP A 97 -5.95 3.83 9.19
CA ASP A 97 -6.38 5.06 8.50
C ASP A 97 -5.48 5.36 7.28
N MET A 98 -4.16 5.22 7.43
CA MET A 98 -3.21 5.37 6.32
C MET A 98 -3.44 4.36 5.20
N LEU A 99 -3.69 3.08 5.54
CA LEU A 99 -4.07 2.06 4.55
C LEU A 99 -5.38 2.42 3.85
N SER A 100 -6.36 2.95 4.59
CA SER A 100 -7.64 3.36 4.04
C SER A 100 -7.49 4.53 3.05
N VAL A 101 -6.65 5.51 3.36
CA VAL A 101 -6.30 6.61 2.46
C VAL A 101 -5.58 6.10 1.20
N TYR A 102 -4.62 5.18 1.38
CA TYR A 102 -3.90 4.56 0.27
C TYR A 102 -4.85 3.82 -0.69
N LEU A 103 -5.72 2.95 -0.16
CA LEU A 103 -6.69 2.19 -0.95
C LEU A 103 -7.66 3.10 -1.70
N LYS A 104 -8.21 4.13 -1.04
CA LYS A 104 -9.07 5.12 -1.70
C LYS A 104 -8.35 5.78 -2.87
N ARG A 105 -7.11 6.23 -2.65
CA ARG A 105 -6.32 6.91 -3.69
C ARG A 105 -6.01 6.00 -4.88
N VAL A 106 -5.64 4.74 -4.64
CA VAL A 106 -5.42 3.76 -5.72
C VAL A 106 -6.69 3.50 -6.51
N LEU A 107 -7.82 3.32 -5.84
CA LEU A 107 -9.11 3.00 -6.47
C LEU A 107 -9.66 4.16 -7.31
N THR A 108 -9.40 5.41 -6.94
CA THR A 108 -9.95 6.59 -7.66
C THR A 108 -8.97 7.25 -8.61
N GLN A 109 -7.74 6.78 -8.69
CA GLN A 109 -6.80 7.36 -9.64
C GLN A 109 -7.19 6.94 -11.05
N THR A 110 -7.59 7.89 -11.88
CA THR A 110 -7.96 7.66 -13.28
C THR A 110 -6.76 7.71 -14.23
N ASP A 111 -5.72 8.44 -13.84
CA ASP A 111 -4.49 8.61 -14.63
C ASP A 111 -3.26 8.26 -13.79
N TRP A 112 -2.55 7.18 -14.15
CA TRP A 112 -1.35 6.72 -13.47
C TRP A 112 -0.09 7.44 -14.02
N ASN A 113 -0.13 8.77 -13.92
CA ASN A 113 0.96 9.67 -14.30
C ASN A 113 2.15 9.63 -13.33
N ASP A 114 3.23 10.32 -13.67
CA ASP A 114 4.48 10.30 -12.90
C ASP A 114 4.28 10.78 -11.46
N THR A 115 3.40 11.74 -11.21
CA THR A 115 3.08 12.19 -9.84
C THR A 115 2.44 11.08 -9.02
N PHE A 116 1.51 10.31 -9.61
CA PHE A 116 0.92 9.16 -8.93
C PHE A 116 1.93 8.02 -8.74
N LEU A 117 2.75 7.74 -9.74
CA LEU A 117 3.82 6.74 -9.61
C LEU A 117 4.82 7.11 -8.52
N GLN A 118 5.18 8.39 -8.40
CA GLN A 118 6.02 8.88 -7.30
C GLN A 118 5.37 8.62 -5.95
N PHE A 119 4.06 8.86 -5.81
CA PHE A 119 3.33 8.52 -4.59
C PHE A 119 3.46 7.02 -4.26
N LEU A 120 3.21 6.12 -5.21
CA LEU A 120 3.38 4.68 -5.00
C LEU A 120 4.82 4.32 -4.61
N SER A 121 5.80 4.93 -5.27
CA SER A 121 7.23 4.75 -4.97
C SER A 121 7.58 5.17 -3.55
N GLN A 122 7.04 6.29 -3.06
CA GLN A 122 7.27 6.76 -1.70
C GLN A 122 6.65 5.81 -0.67
N VAL A 123 5.43 5.31 -0.91
CA VAL A 123 4.82 4.28 -0.04
C VAL A 123 5.71 3.03 0.02
N GLY A 124 6.28 2.62 -1.12
CA GLY A 124 7.25 1.52 -1.18
C GLY A 124 8.52 1.77 -0.38
N LYS A 125 9.09 2.99 -0.44
CA LYS A 125 10.30 3.37 0.32
C LYS A 125 10.10 3.44 1.83
N MET A 126 8.86 3.57 2.32
CA MET A 126 8.56 3.55 3.76
C MET A 126 8.64 2.14 4.37
N HIS A 127 8.68 1.10 3.54
CA HIS A 127 8.68 -0.31 3.95
C HIS A 127 10.01 -0.97 3.58
#